data_AF-A0A6I5NF92-F1
#
_entry.id   AF-A0A6I5NF92-F1
#
_cell.length_a   1.000
_cell.length_b   1.000
_cell.length_c   1.000
_cell.angle_alpha   90.00
_cell.angle_beta   90.00
_cell.angle_gamma   90.00
#
_symmetry.space_group_name_H-M   'P 1'
#
loop_
_entity.id
_entity.type
_entity.pdbx_description
1 polymer ?
#
loop_
_entity_poly.entity_id
_entity_poly.type
_entity_poly.pdbx_seq_one_letter_code
_entity_poly.pdbx_strand_id
1 'polypeptide(L)'
;MKRPQLVESITDFSKNFLASFIIGTLVFTIISDGVSALFWEVFGSQLQAYLNGRYGWNLSYNQLRGVMVLLLLGMLLLLVYLTNFARWVWRWVGRLPFLKVPVQANVERLTTTYPGLIVAMSPKEDSPAEAVIRFHWNDGQATNLKHCWVLCTAKSLPYATRMVQRLADQGVTQAVKFHYGSYALPNVEELETPPNLLIPDEQIDDPNYIQGLVDCIYADAAVKGLDESDVIADYTGATKGMTAGILLACARPERPLQYISQLDCSVMAVRVSYKLKQAQ
;
A
#
# COMPACT_ATOMS: atom_id res chain seq x y z
N MET A 1 34.04 2.43 -9.71
CA MET A 1 34.83 1.18 -9.87
C MET A 1 33.88 0.08 -10.31
N LYS A 2 34.11 -0.56 -11.48
CA LYS A 2 33.28 -1.69 -11.94
C LYS A 2 33.56 -2.88 -11.03
N ARG A 3 32.52 -3.47 -10.41
CA ARG A 3 32.68 -4.75 -9.71
C ARG A 3 33.12 -5.80 -10.73
N PRO A 4 34.10 -6.66 -10.40
CA PRO A 4 34.51 -7.73 -11.30
C PRO A 4 33.31 -8.64 -11.58
N GLN A 5 33.02 -8.88 -12.87
CA GLN A 5 31.88 -9.68 -13.35
C GLN A 5 31.80 -11.08 -12.71
N LEU A 6 32.94 -11.59 -12.24
CA LEU A 6 33.07 -12.86 -11.53
C LEU A 6 32.37 -12.84 -10.15
N VAL A 7 32.30 -11.71 -9.47
CA VAL A 7 31.60 -11.58 -8.18
C VAL A 7 30.09 -11.45 -8.39
N GLU A 8 29.67 -10.84 -9.51
CA GLU A 8 28.27 -10.70 -9.90
C GLU A 8 27.65 -12.05 -10.30
N SER A 9 28.41 -12.94 -10.96
CA SER A 9 27.93 -14.27 -11.31
C SER A 9 27.82 -15.25 -10.14
N ILE A 10 28.59 -15.03 -9.07
CA ILE A 10 28.56 -15.84 -7.84
C ILE A 10 27.40 -15.42 -6.90
N THR A 11 26.93 -14.17 -6.99
CA THR A 11 25.93 -13.63 -6.05
C THR A 11 24.49 -13.73 -6.54
N ASP A 12 24.27 -13.99 -7.84
CA ASP A 12 22.93 -14.17 -8.41
C ASP A 12 22.45 -15.63 -8.28
N PHE A 13 21.96 -15.99 -7.09
CA PHE A 13 21.46 -17.33 -6.73
C PHE A 13 20.37 -17.86 -7.67
N SER A 14 19.65 -16.96 -8.37
CA SER A 14 18.55 -17.32 -9.27
C SER A 14 19.01 -17.93 -10.59
N LYS A 15 20.20 -17.52 -11.09
CA LYS A 15 20.71 -17.94 -12.41
C LYS A 15 21.61 -19.17 -12.36
N ASN A 16 22.24 -19.41 -11.21
CA ASN A 16 23.25 -20.47 -11.03
C ASN A 16 22.90 -21.41 -9.86
N PHE A 17 21.63 -21.82 -9.76
CA PHE A 17 21.13 -22.69 -8.68
C PHE A 17 21.96 -23.96 -8.53
N LEU A 18 22.31 -24.64 -9.64
CA LEU A 18 23.09 -25.88 -9.59
C LEU A 18 24.51 -25.67 -9.06
N ALA A 19 25.20 -24.60 -9.49
CA ALA A 19 26.54 -24.29 -9.00
C ALA A 19 26.50 -23.89 -7.52
N SER A 20 25.51 -23.11 -7.11
CA SER A 20 25.29 -22.72 -5.71
C SER A 20 24.95 -23.92 -4.83
N PHE A 21 24.20 -24.89 -5.35
CA PHE A 21 23.89 -26.14 -4.68
C PHE A 21 25.14 -27.03 -4.52
N ILE A 22 25.96 -27.17 -5.56
CA ILE A 22 27.21 -27.96 -5.51
C ILE A 22 28.23 -27.30 -4.57
N ILE A 23 28.45 -25.99 -4.68
CA ILE A 23 29.34 -25.26 -3.77
C ILE A 23 28.80 -25.31 -2.35
N GLY A 24 27.48 -25.12 -2.17
CA GLY A 24 26.82 -25.20 -0.87
C GLY A 24 27.01 -26.57 -0.22
N THR A 25 26.75 -27.65 -0.95
CA THR A 25 26.91 -29.02 -0.44
C THR A 25 28.37 -29.38 -0.14
N LEU A 26 29.33 -28.99 -0.99
CA LEU A 26 30.75 -29.23 -0.75
C LEU A 26 31.29 -28.45 0.44
N VAL A 27 31.02 -27.14 0.50
CA VAL A 27 31.46 -26.27 1.61
C VAL A 27 30.80 -26.72 2.91
N PHE A 28 29.50 -27.05 2.88
CA PHE A 28 28.80 -27.53 4.07
C PHE A 28 29.32 -28.88 4.54
N THR A 29 29.71 -29.79 3.63
CA THR A 29 30.31 -31.09 4.01
C THR A 29 31.67 -30.89 4.67
N ILE A 30 32.56 -30.08 4.07
CA ILE A 30 33.90 -29.82 4.63
C ILE A 30 33.81 -29.15 6.01
N ILE A 31 32.94 -28.13 6.13
CA ILE A 31 32.72 -27.45 7.41
C ILE A 31 32.07 -28.40 8.41
N SER A 32 31.09 -29.20 7.99
CA SER A 32 30.42 -30.19 8.84
C SER A 32 31.41 -31.23 9.38
N ASP A 33 32.27 -31.77 8.53
CA ASP A 33 33.25 -32.79 8.93
C ASP A 33 34.31 -32.21 9.87
N GLY A 34 34.82 -31.01 9.56
CA GLY A 34 35.77 -30.31 10.43
C GLY A 34 35.18 -29.94 11.80
N VAL A 35 33.95 -29.41 11.82
CA VAL A 35 33.24 -29.07 13.06
C VAL A 35 32.86 -30.33 13.83
N SER A 36 32.45 -31.41 13.15
CA SER A 36 32.13 -32.70 13.75
C SER A 36 33.36 -33.32 14.40
N ALA A 37 34.51 -33.33 13.71
CA ALA A 37 35.77 -33.82 14.27
C ALA A 37 36.17 -33.00 15.50
N LEU A 38 36.17 -31.67 15.41
CA LEU A 38 36.51 -30.80 16.55
C LEU A 38 35.56 -31.03 17.73
N PHE A 39 34.25 -31.09 17.48
CA PHE A 39 33.24 -31.28 18.52
C PHE A 39 33.34 -32.67 19.18
N TRP A 40 33.53 -33.74 18.42
CA TRP A 40 33.58 -35.08 18.98
C TRP A 40 34.96 -35.40 19.58
N GLU A 41 36.04 -35.12 18.86
CA GLU A 41 37.38 -35.51 19.27
C GLU A 41 37.94 -34.59 20.36
N VAL A 42 37.77 -33.28 20.24
CA VAL A 42 38.31 -32.32 21.21
C VAL A 42 37.34 -32.12 22.37
N PHE A 43 36.10 -31.72 22.07
CA PHE A 43 35.14 -31.42 23.14
C PHE A 43 34.57 -32.68 23.78
N GLY A 44 34.25 -33.72 22.99
CA GLY A 44 33.71 -34.98 23.51
C GLY A 44 34.69 -35.70 24.44
N SER A 45 35.98 -35.73 24.13
CA SER A 45 37.00 -36.34 24.99
C SER A 45 37.20 -35.57 26.29
N GLN A 46 37.24 -34.23 26.24
CA GLN A 46 37.33 -33.37 27.42
C GLN A 46 36.10 -33.52 28.32
N LEU A 47 34.90 -33.54 27.72
CA LEU A 47 33.64 -33.71 28.45
C LEU A 47 33.58 -35.10 29.11
N GLN A 48 34.03 -36.15 28.43
CA GLN A 48 34.11 -37.49 29.00
C GLN A 48 35.07 -37.53 30.21
N ALA A 49 36.28 -36.99 30.06
CA ALA A 49 37.25 -36.94 31.15
C ALA A 49 36.70 -36.15 32.35
N TYR A 50 36.02 -35.04 32.10
CA TYR A 50 35.38 -34.22 33.13
C TYR A 50 34.24 -34.95 33.85
N LEU A 51 33.31 -35.57 33.11
CA LEU A 51 32.17 -36.28 33.69
C LEU A 51 32.62 -37.51 34.50
N ASN A 52 33.57 -38.28 33.97
CA ASN A 52 34.11 -39.45 34.66
C ASN A 52 34.87 -39.02 35.93
N GLY A 53 35.69 -37.97 35.85
CA GLY A 53 36.48 -37.48 36.99
C GLY A 53 35.63 -36.82 38.09
N ARG A 54 34.59 -36.08 37.71
CA ARG A 54 33.78 -35.32 38.68
C ARG A 54 32.62 -36.12 39.27
N TYR A 55 31.94 -36.93 38.45
CA TYR A 55 30.71 -37.61 38.83
C TYR A 55 30.85 -39.14 38.92
N GLY A 56 32.03 -39.69 38.59
CA GLY A 56 32.28 -41.13 38.62
C GLY A 56 31.48 -41.92 37.59
N TRP A 57 30.94 -41.26 36.56
CA TRP A 57 30.18 -41.92 35.51
C TRP A 57 31.16 -42.68 34.62
N ASN A 58 31.11 -44.01 34.59
CA ASN A 58 31.96 -44.82 33.70
C ASN A 58 31.34 -44.95 32.30
N LEU A 59 31.00 -43.82 31.67
CA LEU A 59 30.42 -43.83 30.32
C LEU A 59 31.52 -44.06 29.28
N SER A 60 31.30 -45.03 28.39
CA SER A 60 32.14 -45.17 27.20
C SER A 60 31.92 -43.99 26.24
N TYR A 61 32.92 -43.70 25.42
CA TYR A 61 32.87 -42.59 24.46
C TYR A 61 31.65 -42.72 23.51
N ASN A 62 31.35 -43.93 23.05
CA ASN A 62 30.20 -44.21 22.19
C ASN A 62 28.86 -43.96 22.89
N GLN A 63 28.76 -44.24 24.20
CA GLN A 63 27.56 -43.95 24.99
C GLN A 63 27.38 -42.45 25.18
N LEU A 64 28.44 -41.70 25.50
CA LEU A 64 28.39 -40.24 25.61
C LEU A 64 27.94 -39.61 24.28
N ARG A 65 28.51 -40.08 23.16
CA ARG A 65 28.12 -39.65 21.81
C ARG A 65 26.64 -39.92 21.54
N GLY A 66 26.16 -41.12 21.86
CA GLY A 66 24.75 -41.48 21.71
C GLY A 66 23.80 -40.57 22.52
N VAL A 67 24.14 -40.30 23.79
CA VAL A 67 23.36 -39.40 24.66
C VAL A 67 23.34 -37.98 24.10
N MET A 68 24.48 -37.46 23.65
CA MET A 68 24.57 -36.12 23.06
C MET A 68 23.74 -35.99 21.78
N VAL A 69 23.77 -37.00 20.90
CA VAL A 69 22.94 -37.01 19.68
C VAL A 69 21.45 -37.02 20.03
N LEU A 70 21.04 -37.82 21.01
CA LEU A 70 19.64 -37.85 21.48
C LEU A 70 19.21 -36.50 22.06
N LEU A 71 20.07 -35.83 22.84
CA LEU A 71 19.79 -34.50 23.39
C LEU A 71 19.65 -33.45 22.29
N LEU A 72 20.53 -33.46 21.28
CA LEU A 72 20.44 -32.54 20.14
C LEU A 72 19.17 -32.77 19.32
N LEU A 73 18.81 -34.02 19.05
CA LEU A 73 17.55 -34.36 18.39
C LEU A 73 16.34 -33.90 19.22
N GLY A 74 16.36 -34.11 20.54
CA GLY A 74 15.33 -33.63 21.45
C GLY A 74 15.19 -32.10 21.42
N MET A 75 16.31 -31.37 21.44
CA MET A 75 16.34 -29.92 21.36
C MET A 75 15.80 -29.40 20.02
N LEU A 76 16.17 -30.05 18.90
CA LEU A 76 15.66 -29.71 17.57
C LEU A 76 14.13 -29.91 17.50
N LEU A 77 13.63 -31.05 17.97
CA LEU A 77 12.19 -31.31 18.02
C LEU A 77 11.45 -30.30 18.91
N LEU A 78 12.06 -29.91 20.04
CA LEU A 78 11.52 -28.87 20.92
C LEU A 78 11.43 -27.51 20.21
N LEU A 79 12.45 -27.11 19.45
CA LEU A 79 12.42 -25.87 18.67
C LEU A 79 11.34 -25.88 17.58
N VAL A 80 11.18 -27.00 16.86
CA VAL A 80 10.11 -27.18 15.87
C VAL A 80 8.74 -27.11 16.55
N TYR A 81 8.60 -27.73 17.73
CA TYR A 81 7.36 -27.67 18.50
C TYR A 81 7.06 -26.26 18.98
N LEU A 82 8.04 -25.54 19.55
CA LEU A 82 7.87 -24.17 20.05
C LEU A 82 7.53 -23.18 18.94
N THR A 83 8.14 -23.31 17.76
CA THR A 83 7.83 -22.45 16.60
C THR A 83 6.44 -22.73 16.02
N ASN A 84 5.99 -23.99 16.05
CA ASN A 84 4.62 -24.35 15.69
C ASN A 84 3.61 -23.91 16.76
N PHE A 85 3.98 -24.01 18.04
CA PHE A 85 3.16 -23.60 19.17
C PHE A 85 2.96 -22.08 19.18
N ALA A 86 4.01 -21.29 18.96
CA ALA A 86 3.90 -19.83 18.81
C ALA A 86 2.92 -19.47 17.68
N ARG A 87 3.04 -20.11 16.51
CA ARG A 87 2.10 -19.92 15.38
C ARG A 87 0.68 -20.37 15.69
N TRP A 88 0.50 -21.38 16.54
CA TRP A 88 -0.80 -21.85 16.99
C TRP A 88 -1.44 -20.89 18.01
N VAL A 89 -0.66 -20.41 19.00
CA VAL A 89 -1.07 -19.40 19.98
C VAL A 89 -1.46 -18.11 19.28
N TRP A 90 -0.66 -17.61 18.33
CA TRP A 90 -1.01 -16.43 17.55
C TRP A 90 -2.31 -16.59 16.75
N ARG A 91 -2.59 -17.79 16.22
CA ARG A 91 -3.88 -18.08 15.55
C ARG A 91 -5.05 -18.09 16.52
N TRP A 92 -4.85 -18.51 17.77
CA TRP A 92 -5.86 -18.49 18.82
C TRP A 92 -6.09 -17.07 19.37
N VAL A 93 -5.01 -16.34 19.66
CA VAL A 93 -5.05 -14.95 20.13
C VAL A 93 -5.68 -14.04 19.07
N GLY A 94 -5.41 -14.26 17.78
CA GLY A 94 -6.05 -13.53 16.68
C GLY A 94 -7.56 -13.80 16.52
N ARG A 95 -8.10 -14.83 17.17
CA ARG A 95 -9.56 -15.08 17.25
C ARG A 95 -10.22 -14.37 18.42
N LEU A 96 -9.47 -13.79 19.35
CA LEU A 96 -10.04 -13.02 20.46
C LEU A 96 -10.65 -11.72 19.91
N PRO A 97 -11.94 -11.47 20.18
CA PRO A 97 -12.68 -10.33 19.61
C PRO A 97 -12.13 -8.96 20.03
N PHE A 98 -11.32 -8.90 21.10
CA PHE A 98 -10.76 -7.66 21.65
C PHE A 98 -9.49 -7.16 20.94
N LEU A 99 -8.83 -8.01 20.15
CA LEU A 99 -7.59 -7.68 19.42
C LEU A 99 -7.78 -7.46 17.92
N LYS A 100 -9.00 -7.66 17.41
CA LYS A 100 -9.37 -7.19 16.07
C LYS A 100 -9.54 -5.68 16.15
N VAL A 101 -8.45 -4.93 15.93
CA VAL A 101 -8.60 -3.55 15.48
C VAL A 101 -9.12 -3.66 14.05
N PRO A 102 -10.40 -3.33 13.79
CA PRO A 102 -10.89 -3.43 12.43
C PRO A 102 -10.07 -2.46 11.59
N VAL A 103 -9.39 -2.98 10.58
CA VAL A 103 -9.08 -2.18 9.39
C VAL A 103 -10.41 -2.03 8.66
N GLN A 104 -11.33 -1.26 9.24
CA GLN A 104 -12.56 -0.87 8.58
C GLN A 104 -12.26 0.50 7.97
N ALA A 105 -12.38 0.58 6.64
CA ALA A 105 -12.69 1.85 6.03
C ALA A 105 -14.00 2.32 6.68
N ASN A 106 -13.90 3.33 7.56
CA ASN A 106 -15.08 3.90 8.18
C ASN A 106 -15.75 4.76 7.12
N VAL A 107 -16.86 4.24 6.61
CA VAL A 107 -17.72 4.93 5.68
C VAL A 107 -18.86 5.53 6.48
N GLU A 108 -18.96 6.85 6.47
CA GLU A 108 -20.00 7.60 7.15
C GLU A 108 -20.70 8.54 6.18
N ARG A 109 -21.94 8.89 6.47
CA ARG A 109 -22.66 9.86 5.64
C ARG A 109 -21.95 11.21 5.73
N LEU A 110 -21.64 11.80 4.59
CA LEU A 110 -21.00 13.10 4.55
C LEU A 110 -22.03 14.18 4.88
N THR A 111 -21.77 14.97 5.93
CA THR A 111 -22.64 16.07 6.36
C THR A 111 -22.01 17.45 6.18
N THR A 112 -20.73 17.49 5.84
CA THR A 112 -19.94 18.72 5.67
C THR A 112 -19.63 18.96 4.20
N THR A 113 -19.49 20.23 3.83
CA THR A 113 -19.09 20.65 2.49
C THR A 113 -17.64 21.11 2.48
N TYR A 114 -16.98 21.04 1.31
CA TYR A 114 -15.56 21.35 1.15
C TYR A 114 -15.38 22.49 0.15
N PRO A 115 -14.37 23.37 0.33
CA PRO A 115 -14.09 24.45 -0.60
C PRO A 115 -13.44 24.02 -1.92
N GLY A 116 -12.76 22.86 -1.94
CA GLY A 116 -12.26 22.22 -3.15
C GLY A 116 -12.94 20.89 -3.41
N LEU A 117 -13.22 20.60 -4.68
CA LEU A 117 -13.83 19.35 -5.12
C LEU A 117 -13.16 18.81 -6.39
N ILE A 118 -12.77 17.55 -6.37
CA ILE A 118 -12.31 16.81 -7.55
C ILE A 118 -13.40 15.81 -7.94
N VAL A 119 -13.88 15.86 -9.19
CA VAL A 119 -14.89 14.93 -9.71
C VAL A 119 -14.47 14.36 -11.06
N ALA A 120 -14.94 13.16 -11.36
CA ALA A 120 -14.79 12.56 -12.69
C ALA A 120 -16.09 12.65 -13.49
N MET A 121 -16.00 13.14 -14.73
CA MET A 121 -17.16 13.23 -15.62
C MET A 121 -17.34 11.93 -16.41
N SER A 122 -18.51 11.29 -16.25
CA SER A 122 -18.93 10.18 -17.11
C SER A 122 -19.45 10.68 -18.46
N PRO A 123 -19.36 9.89 -19.56
CA PRO A 123 -19.85 10.27 -20.89
C PRO A 123 -21.37 10.10 -21.02
N LYS A 124 -22.15 10.68 -20.10
CA LYS A 124 -23.62 10.68 -20.07
C LYS A 124 -24.15 11.95 -19.37
N GLU A 125 -25.40 12.33 -19.65
CA GLU A 125 -26.02 13.53 -19.07
C GLU A 125 -26.21 13.42 -17.56
N ASP A 126 -26.68 12.27 -17.07
CA ASP A 126 -26.91 11.99 -15.66
C ASP A 126 -25.62 11.53 -14.97
N SER A 127 -24.63 12.41 -14.96
CA SER A 127 -23.34 12.17 -14.31
C SER A 127 -23.47 12.36 -12.80
N PRO A 128 -22.96 11.41 -11.97
CA PRO A 128 -22.88 11.58 -10.52
C PRO A 128 -22.16 12.87 -10.08
N ALA A 129 -21.26 13.39 -10.93
CA ALA A 129 -20.54 14.63 -10.68
C ALA A 129 -21.49 15.81 -10.41
N GLU A 130 -22.60 15.93 -11.13
CA GLU A 130 -23.54 17.05 -10.94
C GLU A 130 -24.19 17.00 -9.55
N ALA A 131 -24.60 15.82 -9.11
CA ALA A 131 -25.21 15.62 -7.79
C ALA A 131 -24.23 15.98 -6.65
N VAL A 132 -22.97 15.59 -6.79
CA VAL A 132 -21.91 15.92 -5.84
C VAL A 132 -21.62 17.43 -5.81
N ILE A 133 -21.51 18.07 -6.99
CA ILE A 133 -21.29 19.52 -7.08
C ILE A 133 -22.42 20.27 -6.36
N ARG A 134 -23.69 19.86 -6.59
CA ARG A 134 -24.85 20.45 -5.92
C ARG A 134 -24.82 20.27 -4.41
N PHE A 135 -24.43 19.09 -3.94
CA PHE A 135 -24.26 18.84 -2.51
C PHE A 135 -23.26 19.80 -1.86
N HIS A 136 -22.08 20.01 -2.46
CA HIS A 136 -21.07 20.91 -1.89
C HIS A 136 -21.37 22.40 -2.10
N TRP A 137 -22.09 22.74 -3.16
CA TRP A 137 -22.63 24.09 -3.36
C TRP A 137 -23.78 24.41 -2.39
N ASN A 138 -24.47 23.37 -1.89
CA ASN A 138 -25.56 23.44 -0.93
C ASN A 138 -26.70 24.37 -1.40
N ASP A 139 -27.05 24.29 -2.69
CA ASP A 139 -28.07 25.12 -3.36
C ASP A 139 -27.89 26.63 -3.11
N GLY A 140 -26.63 27.08 -2.98
CA GLY A 140 -26.27 28.47 -2.74
C GLY A 140 -26.42 28.92 -1.28
N GLN A 141 -26.94 28.07 -0.38
CA GLN A 141 -27.00 28.38 1.05
C GLN A 141 -25.65 28.05 1.70
N ALA A 142 -24.96 29.06 2.24
CA ALA A 142 -23.67 28.87 2.90
C ALA A 142 -22.66 28.05 2.05
N THR A 143 -22.55 28.41 0.76
CA THR A 143 -21.66 27.74 -0.20
C THR A 143 -20.22 27.75 0.33
N ASN A 144 -19.70 26.57 0.65
CA ASN A 144 -18.29 26.41 0.98
C ASN A 144 -17.46 26.19 -0.29
N LEU A 145 -18.05 25.54 -1.30
CA LEU A 145 -17.39 25.21 -2.56
C LEU A 145 -16.94 26.47 -3.32
N LYS A 146 -15.63 26.54 -3.62
CA LYS A 146 -14.98 27.64 -4.35
C LYS A 146 -14.36 27.16 -5.65
N HIS A 147 -13.80 25.95 -5.66
CA HIS A 147 -13.08 25.37 -6.79
C HIS A 147 -13.55 23.95 -7.07
N CYS A 148 -13.82 23.66 -8.34
CA CYS A 148 -14.19 22.32 -8.80
C CYS A 148 -13.32 21.92 -9.99
N TRP A 149 -12.53 20.85 -9.84
CA TRP A 149 -11.73 20.26 -10.91
C TRP A 149 -12.48 19.05 -11.47
N VAL A 150 -12.81 19.11 -12.76
CA VAL A 150 -13.56 18.06 -13.45
C VAL A 150 -12.62 17.29 -14.38
N LEU A 151 -12.30 16.06 -13.99
CA LEU A 151 -11.54 15.13 -14.81
C LEU A 151 -12.41 14.66 -15.98
N CYS A 152 -11.92 14.90 -17.20
CA CYS A 152 -12.65 14.60 -18.44
C CYS A 152 -11.80 13.75 -19.38
N THR A 153 -12.45 12.97 -20.23
CA THR A 153 -11.84 12.36 -21.42
C THR A 153 -12.38 13.08 -22.66
N ALA A 154 -11.84 12.80 -23.84
CA ALA A 154 -12.38 13.36 -25.08
C ALA A 154 -13.89 13.06 -25.24
N LYS A 155 -14.33 11.88 -24.76
CA LYS A 155 -15.74 11.44 -24.81
C LYS A 155 -16.62 12.12 -23.78
N SER A 156 -16.11 12.41 -22.58
CA SER A 156 -16.90 13.05 -21.52
C SER A 156 -16.85 14.58 -21.51
N LEU A 157 -15.89 15.20 -22.22
CA LEU A 157 -15.75 16.65 -22.32
C LEU A 157 -17.03 17.38 -22.80
N PRO A 158 -17.75 16.95 -23.86
CA PRO A 158 -18.98 17.63 -24.27
C PRO A 158 -20.07 17.61 -23.18
N TYR A 159 -20.11 16.55 -22.37
CA TYR A 159 -21.05 16.42 -21.26
C TYR A 159 -20.63 17.32 -20.08
N ALA A 160 -19.33 17.40 -19.77
CA ALA A 160 -18.81 18.33 -18.77
C ALA A 160 -19.18 19.77 -19.12
N THR A 161 -18.98 20.18 -20.38
CA THR A 161 -19.35 21.52 -20.86
C THR A 161 -20.84 21.81 -20.68
N ARG A 162 -21.72 20.86 -21.04
CA ARG A 162 -23.17 21.04 -20.84
C ARG A 162 -23.57 21.07 -19.38
N MET A 163 -22.97 20.22 -18.53
CA MET A 163 -23.19 20.23 -17.08
C MET A 163 -22.79 21.58 -16.47
N VAL A 164 -21.60 22.09 -16.80
CA VAL A 164 -21.12 23.39 -16.32
C VAL A 164 -22.03 24.53 -16.82
N GLN A 165 -22.50 24.48 -18.06
CA GLN A 165 -23.46 25.46 -18.58
C GLN A 165 -24.78 25.44 -17.80
N ARG A 166 -25.36 24.26 -17.54
CA ARG A 166 -26.60 24.14 -16.73
C ARG A 166 -26.41 24.69 -15.32
N LEU A 167 -25.27 24.41 -14.69
CA LEU A 167 -24.92 24.95 -13.38
C LEU A 167 -24.71 26.47 -13.42
N ALA A 168 -24.14 26.99 -14.51
CA ALA A 168 -23.98 28.43 -14.73
C ALA A 168 -25.34 29.15 -14.87
N ASP A 169 -26.27 28.56 -15.61
CA ASP A 169 -27.62 29.10 -15.79
C ASP A 169 -28.41 29.19 -14.47
N GLN A 170 -27.98 28.42 -13.47
CA GLN A 170 -28.54 28.41 -12.11
C GLN A 170 -27.75 29.27 -11.11
N GLY A 171 -26.72 30.00 -11.58
CA GLY A 171 -25.92 30.91 -10.76
C GLY A 171 -24.78 30.25 -9.96
N VAL A 172 -24.55 28.95 -10.10
CA VAL A 172 -23.49 28.23 -9.37
C VAL A 172 -22.10 28.81 -9.65
N THR A 173 -21.86 29.21 -10.91
CA THR A 173 -20.57 29.76 -11.36
C THR A 173 -20.23 31.15 -10.81
N GLN A 174 -21.19 31.81 -10.15
CA GLN A 174 -20.90 33.06 -9.42
C GLN A 174 -20.09 32.80 -8.14
N ALA A 175 -20.26 31.61 -7.54
CA ALA A 175 -19.57 31.20 -6.32
C ALA A 175 -18.44 30.19 -6.60
N VAL A 176 -18.59 29.35 -7.62
CA VAL A 176 -17.69 28.22 -7.90
C VAL A 176 -16.93 28.44 -9.21
N LYS A 177 -15.61 28.34 -9.15
CA LYS A 177 -14.74 28.31 -10.33
C LYS A 177 -14.55 26.87 -10.78
N PHE A 178 -14.99 26.56 -12.01
CA PHE A 178 -14.83 25.26 -12.64
C PHE A 178 -13.57 25.21 -13.49
N HIS A 179 -12.79 24.14 -13.32
CA HIS A 179 -11.59 23.83 -14.10
C HIS A 179 -11.83 22.51 -14.82
N TYR A 180 -11.69 22.46 -16.14
CA TYR A 180 -11.92 21.25 -16.94
C TYR A 180 -11.30 21.38 -18.34
N GLY A 181 -11.26 20.27 -19.09
CA GLY A 181 -10.68 20.25 -20.43
C GLY A 181 -9.19 20.55 -20.41
N SER A 182 -8.72 21.41 -21.32
CA SER A 182 -7.30 21.76 -21.47
C SER A 182 -6.73 22.69 -20.38
N TYR A 183 -7.38 22.78 -19.21
CA TYR A 183 -6.87 23.53 -18.07
C TYR A 183 -5.55 22.91 -17.60
N ALA A 184 -4.45 23.65 -17.74
CA ALA A 184 -3.11 23.21 -17.39
C ALA A 184 -2.89 23.23 -15.87
N LEU A 185 -2.27 22.18 -15.35
CA LEU A 185 -1.92 22.04 -13.95
C LEU A 185 -0.40 22.26 -13.73
N PRO A 186 0.01 22.62 -12.50
CA PRO A 186 1.42 22.62 -12.13
C PRO A 186 2.03 21.23 -12.35
N ASN A 187 3.22 21.20 -12.94
CA ASN A 187 3.92 19.96 -13.22
C ASN A 187 4.80 19.56 -12.04
N VAL A 188 4.24 18.78 -11.11
CA VAL A 188 4.93 18.35 -9.89
C VAL A 188 5.89 17.19 -10.15
N GLU A 189 5.65 16.40 -11.20
CA GLU A 189 6.43 15.20 -11.53
C GLU A 189 7.45 15.45 -12.65
N GLU A 190 7.68 16.71 -13.04
CA GLU A 190 8.60 17.10 -14.13
C GLU A 190 8.32 16.36 -15.46
N LEU A 191 7.05 16.07 -15.74
CA LEU A 191 6.60 15.48 -17.01
C LEU A 191 7.01 16.36 -18.20
N GLU A 192 7.27 15.78 -19.36
CA GLU A 192 7.67 16.55 -20.56
C GLU A 192 6.61 17.59 -20.97
N THR A 193 5.33 17.30 -20.69
CA THR A 193 4.21 18.21 -20.95
C THR A 193 3.44 18.47 -19.64
N PRO A 194 3.04 19.72 -19.37
CA PRO A 194 2.21 20.02 -18.21
C PRO A 194 0.91 19.21 -18.28
N PRO A 195 0.56 18.45 -17.23
CA PRO A 195 -0.68 17.70 -17.22
C PRO A 195 -1.87 18.67 -17.27
N ASN A 196 -2.99 18.20 -17.81
CA ASN A 196 -4.24 18.96 -17.86
C ASN A 196 -5.43 18.04 -17.53
N LEU A 197 -6.61 18.64 -17.35
CA LEU A 197 -7.80 17.92 -16.91
C LEU A 197 -8.49 17.11 -18.03
N LEU A 198 -7.94 17.09 -19.25
CA LEU A 198 -8.35 16.25 -20.36
C LEU A 198 -7.43 15.02 -20.45
N ILE A 199 -7.87 13.92 -19.85
CA ILE A 199 -7.17 12.65 -19.80
C ILE A 199 -7.15 12.02 -21.21
N PRO A 200 -5.97 11.70 -21.77
CA PRO A 200 -5.84 10.97 -23.03
C PRO A 200 -6.47 9.58 -22.94
N ASP A 201 -7.09 9.10 -24.03
CA ASP A 201 -7.83 7.84 -24.03
C ASP A 201 -6.95 6.64 -23.64
N GLU A 202 -5.66 6.67 -24.01
CA GLU A 202 -4.66 5.67 -23.68
C GLU A 202 -4.21 5.67 -22.20
N GLN A 203 -4.49 6.74 -21.45
CA GLN A 203 -4.13 6.89 -20.04
C GLN A 203 -5.30 6.68 -19.07
N ILE A 204 -6.54 6.54 -19.56
CA ILE A 204 -7.75 6.41 -18.72
C ILE A 204 -7.66 5.24 -17.73
N ASP A 205 -7.01 4.15 -18.14
CA ASP A 205 -6.88 2.93 -17.36
C ASP A 205 -5.52 2.80 -16.66
N ASP A 206 -4.65 3.81 -16.73
CA ASP A 206 -3.38 3.84 -15.99
C ASP A 206 -3.57 4.53 -14.62
N PRO A 207 -3.62 3.78 -13.51
CA PRO A 207 -3.79 4.37 -12.18
C PRO A 207 -2.61 5.25 -11.74
N ASN A 208 -1.39 5.04 -12.26
CA ASN A 208 -0.24 5.87 -11.89
C ASN A 208 -0.34 7.25 -12.52
N TYR A 209 -0.72 7.30 -13.81
CA TYR A 209 -0.99 8.56 -14.48
C TYR A 209 -2.09 9.36 -13.77
N ILE A 210 -3.19 8.69 -13.41
CA ILE A 210 -4.30 9.35 -12.71
C ILE A 210 -3.88 9.79 -11.29
N GLN A 211 -3.07 9.00 -10.60
CA GLN A 211 -2.52 9.40 -9.31
C GLN A 211 -1.70 10.70 -9.44
N GLY A 212 -0.73 10.74 -10.36
CA GLY A 212 0.11 11.92 -10.60
C GLY A 212 -0.71 13.14 -11.04
N LEU A 213 -1.74 12.93 -11.86
CA LEU A 213 -2.68 13.99 -12.26
C LEU A 213 -3.43 14.57 -11.05
N VAL A 214 -3.93 13.72 -10.15
CA VAL A 214 -4.60 14.18 -8.92
C VAL A 214 -3.62 14.87 -7.97
N ASP A 215 -2.38 14.40 -7.86
CA ASP A 215 -1.31 15.09 -7.14
C ASP A 215 -1.06 16.50 -7.69
N CYS A 216 -1.09 16.68 -9.01
CA CYS A 216 -0.98 17.99 -9.64
C CYS A 216 -2.20 18.90 -9.35
N ILE A 217 -3.39 18.32 -9.16
CA ILE A 217 -4.58 19.08 -8.72
C ILE A 217 -4.40 19.59 -7.28
N TYR A 218 -3.87 18.77 -6.36
CA TYR A 218 -3.58 19.23 -5.00
C TYR A 218 -2.53 20.36 -4.98
N ALA A 219 -1.50 20.28 -5.84
CA ALA A 219 -0.56 21.39 -6.00
C ALA A 219 -1.22 22.66 -6.58
N ASP A 220 -2.13 22.52 -7.55
CA ASP A 220 -2.91 23.63 -8.08
C ASP A 220 -3.85 24.26 -7.02
N ALA A 221 -4.40 23.43 -6.14
CA ALA A 221 -5.23 23.86 -5.02
C ALA A 221 -4.43 24.64 -3.97
N ALA A 222 -3.20 24.22 -3.67
CA ALA A 222 -2.29 24.93 -2.78
C ALA A 222 -1.96 26.35 -3.30
N VAL A 223 -1.75 26.50 -4.62
CA VAL A 223 -1.57 27.83 -5.26
C VAL A 223 -2.81 28.72 -5.10
N LYS A 224 -3.99 28.12 -4.92
CA LYS A 224 -5.26 28.82 -4.66
C LYS A 224 -5.55 29.03 -3.16
N GLY A 225 -4.60 28.68 -2.29
CA GLY A 225 -4.72 28.85 -0.85
C GLY A 225 -5.67 27.85 -0.19
N LEU A 226 -5.80 26.65 -0.75
CA LEU A 226 -6.50 25.52 -0.12
C LEU A 226 -5.48 24.49 0.37
N ASP A 227 -5.69 23.98 1.59
CA ASP A 227 -4.90 22.87 2.12
C ASP A 227 -5.40 21.52 1.53
N GLU A 228 -4.63 20.44 1.66
CA GLU A 228 -5.07 19.12 1.18
C GLU A 228 -6.40 18.68 1.84
N SER A 229 -6.60 19.02 3.11
CA SER A 229 -7.84 18.73 3.84
C SER A 229 -9.05 19.55 3.41
N ASP A 230 -8.83 20.61 2.63
CA ASP A 230 -9.88 21.47 2.08
C ASP A 230 -10.41 20.95 0.74
N VAL A 231 -9.77 19.94 0.16
CA VAL A 231 -10.11 19.39 -1.16
C VAL A 231 -10.56 17.96 -1.02
N ILE A 232 -11.81 17.67 -1.41
CA ILE A 232 -12.36 16.30 -1.39
C ILE A 232 -12.44 15.72 -2.80
N ALA A 233 -12.09 14.45 -2.93
CA ALA A 233 -12.16 13.73 -4.21
C ALA A 233 -13.35 12.76 -4.26
N ASP A 234 -14.18 12.89 -5.28
CA ASP A 234 -15.24 11.94 -5.62
C ASP A 234 -14.78 10.96 -6.70
N TYR A 235 -14.98 9.67 -6.44
CA TYR A 235 -14.65 8.60 -7.40
C TYR A 235 -15.89 7.89 -7.99
N THR A 236 -17.10 8.42 -7.80
CA THR A 236 -18.35 7.76 -8.23
C THR A 236 -18.47 7.66 -9.75
N GLY A 237 -18.13 8.75 -10.46
CA GLY A 237 -18.27 8.86 -11.92
C GLY A 237 -17.09 8.35 -12.73
N ALA A 238 -16.06 7.82 -12.06
CA ALA A 238 -14.78 7.45 -12.64
C ALA A 238 -14.79 6.04 -13.27
N THR A 239 -13.89 5.81 -14.25
CA THR A 239 -13.58 4.43 -14.69
C THR A 239 -12.84 3.68 -13.58
N LYS A 240 -12.64 2.36 -13.75
CA LYS A 240 -11.90 1.56 -12.75
C LYS A 240 -10.47 2.03 -12.58
N GLY A 241 -9.75 2.30 -13.67
CA GLY A 241 -8.38 2.84 -13.60
C GLY A 241 -8.34 4.21 -12.94
N MET A 242 -9.25 5.11 -13.33
CA MET A 242 -9.38 6.43 -12.68
C MET A 242 -9.68 6.32 -11.19
N THR A 243 -10.60 5.44 -10.79
CA THR A 243 -10.94 5.19 -9.39
C THR A 243 -9.72 4.74 -8.60
N ALA A 244 -8.95 3.79 -9.14
CA ALA A 244 -7.74 3.31 -8.50
C ALA A 244 -6.70 4.43 -8.33
N GLY A 245 -6.46 5.25 -9.36
CA GLY A 245 -5.53 6.38 -9.27
C GLY A 245 -5.97 7.45 -8.27
N ILE A 246 -7.27 7.79 -8.23
CA ILE A 246 -7.84 8.73 -7.24
C ILE A 246 -7.64 8.19 -5.82
N LEU A 247 -7.94 6.91 -5.59
CA LEU A 247 -7.76 6.26 -4.29
C LEU A 247 -6.28 6.22 -3.87
N LEU A 248 -5.36 5.98 -4.80
CA LEU A 248 -3.92 5.99 -4.52
C LEU A 248 -3.44 7.40 -4.15
N ALA A 249 -3.85 8.42 -4.90
CA ALA A 249 -3.53 9.81 -4.58
C ALA A 249 -4.08 10.24 -3.22
N CYS A 250 -5.27 9.75 -2.85
CA CYS A 250 -5.92 10.07 -1.58
C CYS A 250 -5.69 9.01 -0.49
N ALA A 251 -4.65 8.19 -0.64
CA ALA A 251 -4.23 7.27 0.43
C ALA A 251 -3.63 8.02 1.64
N ARG A 252 -3.31 9.31 1.50
CA ARG A 252 -2.86 10.18 2.59
C ARG A 252 -4.04 10.57 3.49
N PRO A 253 -3.91 10.55 4.83
CA PRO A 253 -5.01 10.86 5.74
C PRO A 253 -5.63 12.25 5.56
N GLU A 254 -4.84 13.21 5.06
CA GLU A 254 -5.23 14.60 4.86
C GLU A 254 -6.06 14.82 3.60
N ARG A 255 -6.21 13.81 2.73
CA ARG A 255 -6.89 13.90 1.45
C ARG A 255 -8.24 13.19 1.50
N PRO A 256 -9.33 13.89 1.83
CA PRO A 256 -10.62 13.26 2.02
C PRO A 256 -11.17 12.67 0.72
N LEU A 257 -11.87 11.55 0.85
CA LEU A 257 -12.49 10.81 -0.24
C LEU A 257 -13.99 10.70 -0.04
N GLN A 258 -14.75 10.65 -1.13
CA GLN A 258 -16.17 10.39 -1.10
C GLN A 258 -16.69 9.59 -2.29
N TYR A 259 -17.91 9.09 -2.14
CA TYR A 259 -18.69 8.52 -3.23
C TYR A 259 -20.21 8.65 -2.96
N ILE A 260 -21.04 8.47 -3.99
CA ILE A 260 -22.49 8.35 -3.84
C ILE A 260 -22.88 6.88 -3.66
N SER A 261 -23.55 6.59 -2.54
CA SER A 261 -24.13 5.27 -2.26
C SER A 261 -25.25 4.94 -3.25
N GLN A 262 -25.22 3.75 -3.83
CA GLN A 262 -26.27 3.27 -4.74
C GLN A 262 -27.54 2.82 -4.01
N LEU A 263 -27.47 2.59 -2.70
CA LEU A 263 -28.60 2.07 -1.91
C LEU A 263 -29.59 3.17 -1.55
N ASP A 264 -29.09 4.35 -1.21
CA ASP A 264 -29.88 5.47 -0.66
C ASP A 264 -29.54 6.82 -1.29
N CYS A 265 -28.70 6.83 -2.34
CA CYS A 265 -28.26 8.03 -3.07
C CYS A 265 -27.60 9.10 -2.16
N SER A 266 -27.09 8.71 -0.99
CA SER A 266 -26.41 9.61 -0.08
C SER A 266 -24.93 9.76 -0.45
N VAL A 267 -24.37 10.96 -0.21
CA VAL A 267 -22.93 11.19 -0.34
C VAL A 267 -22.25 10.64 0.92
N MET A 268 -21.27 9.76 0.74
CA MET A 268 -20.57 9.04 1.79
C MET A 268 -19.11 9.49 1.83
N ALA A 269 -18.60 9.80 3.01
CA ALA A 269 -17.19 10.07 3.25
C ALA A 269 -16.45 8.75 3.53
N VAL A 270 -15.26 8.61 2.97
CA VAL A 270 -14.37 7.46 3.18
C VAL A 270 -13.19 7.92 4.04
N ARG A 271 -13.12 7.42 5.27
CA ARG A 271 -11.96 7.62 6.14
C ARG A 271 -10.98 6.47 5.97
N VAL A 272 -9.85 6.76 5.32
CA VAL A 272 -8.75 5.80 5.18
C VAL A 272 -7.90 5.84 6.45
N SER A 273 -8.04 4.84 7.33
CA SER A 273 -7.14 4.65 8.47
C SER A 273 -6.20 3.47 8.19
N TYR A 274 -4.89 3.72 8.16
CA TYR A 274 -3.89 2.65 8.09
C TYR A 274 -2.99 2.65 9.34
N LYS A 275 -2.64 1.45 9.82
CA LYS A 275 -1.56 1.27 10.78
C LYS A 275 -0.28 0.99 10.00
N LEU A 276 0.66 1.92 10.02
CA LEU A 276 2.02 1.62 9.59
C LEU A 276 2.59 0.57 10.55
N LYS A 277 2.77 -0.66 10.05
CA LYS A 277 3.60 -1.63 10.74
C LYS A 277 5.02 -1.12 10.60
N GLN A 278 5.62 -0.62 11.69
CA GLN A 278 7.03 -0.22 11.67
C GLN A 278 7.85 -1.38 11.11
N ALA A 279 8.59 -1.12 10.03
CA ALA A 279 9.56 -2.05 9.52
C ALA A 279 10.63 -2.24 10.61
N GLN A 280 10.65 -3.43 11.20
CA GLN A 280 11.71 -3.87 12.11
C GLN A 280 12.85 -4.45 11.30
#